data_AF-A0A5B7BZ39-F1
#
_entry.id   AF-A0A5B7BZ39-F1
#
_cell.length_a   1.000
_cell.length_b   1.000
_cell.length_c   1.000
_cell.angle_alpha   90.00
_cell.angle_beta   90.00
_cell.angle_gamma   90.00
#
_symmetry.space_group_name_H-M   'P 1'
#
loop_
_entity.id
_entity.type
_entity.pdbx_description
1 polymer ?
#
loop_
_entity_poly.entity_id
_entity_poly.type
_entity_poly.pdbx_seq_one_letter_code
_entity_poly.pdbx_strand_id
1 'polypeptide(L)'
;KHILHGHETPVSFVSWSSNDFWLLTCGYEDLMLWDVDTGSHVYTYSGFGPLLSSCAWLPDGKGVLYGSSGLRSIHMIRSDEYLMSSWTHTQNCMIADFAITPNGKNLIFIFTEKHILIVNVEMRNQRIIEEESAIVSVSVSEDSEL
;
A
#
# COMPACT_ATOMS: atom_id res chain seq x y z
N LYS A 1 -23.70 -12.29 -5.31
CA LYS A 1 -22.48 -12.93 -5.87
C LYS A 1 -22.20 -12.27 -7.20
N HIS A 2 -21.09 -11.54 -7.28
CA HIS A 2 -20.69 -10.79 -8.48
C HIS A 2 -19.44 -11.42 -9.11
N ILE A 3 -19.23 -11.16 -10.40
CA ILE A 3 -17.99 -11.46 -11.11
C ILE A 3 -17.47 -10.12 -11.64
N LEU A 4 -16.27 -9.74 -11.23
CA LEU A 4 -15.69 -8.43 -11.54
C LEU A 4 -14.81 -8.56 -12.79
N HIS A 5 -15.19 -7.88 -13.87
CA HIS A 5 -14.48 -7.88 -15.14
C HIS A 5 -13.86 -6.51 -15.40
N GLY A 6 -12.55 -6.46 -15.66
CA GLY A 6 -11.89 -5.20 -15.99
C GLY A 6 -10.38 -5.33 -16.17
N HIS A 7 -9.70 -5.99 -15.22
CA HIS A 7 -8.26 -6.23 -15.29
C HIS A 7 -7.86 -6.96 -16.58
N GLU A 8 -6.95 -6.35 -17.35
CA GLU A 8 -6.35 -6.97 -18.55
C GLU A 8 -5.18 -7.91 -18.21
N THR A 9 -4.70 -7.83 -16.96
CA THR A 9 -3.59 -8.63 -16.43
C THR A 9 -4.06 -9.48 -15.25
N PRO A 10 -3.30 -10.53 -14.85
CA PRO A 10 -3.64 -11.31 -13.67
C PRO A 10 -3.74 -10.43 -12.42
N VAL A 11 -4.82 -10.61 -11.66
CA VAL A 11 -4.99 -9.94 -10.37
C VAL A 11 -3.99 -10.56 -9.38
N SER A 12 -3.09 -9.74 -8.85
CA SER A 12 -2.03 -10.14 -7.91
C SER A 12 -2.46 -10.01 -6.45
N PHE A 13 -3.33 -9.03 -6.14
CA PHE A 13 -3.74 -8.74 -4.77
C PHE A 13 -5.16 -8.16 -4.69
N VAL A 14 -5.81 -8.31 -3.54
CA VAL A 14 -7.12 -7.72 -3.25
C VAL A 14 -7.15 -7.17 -1.82
N SER A 15 -7.82 -6.03 -1.62
CA SER A 15 -7.90 -5.37 -0.32
C SER A 15 -9.29 -4.77 -0.10
N TRP A 16 -9.89 -5.10 1.05
CA TRP A 16 -11.16 -4.56 1.50
C TRP A 16 -10.97 -3.19 2.15
N SER A 17 -11.87 -2.25 1.90
CA SER A 17 -11.92 -1.01 2.66
C SER A 17 -12.43 -1.27 4.09
N SER A 18 -12.04 -0.42 5.03
CA SER A 18 -12.45 -0.52 6.44
C SER A 18 -13.96 -0.33 6.66
N ASN A 19 -14.67 0.22 5.67
CA ASN A 19 -16.11 0.43 5.70
C ASN A 19 -16.90 -0.61 4.89
N ASP A 20 -16.25 -1.65 4.37
CA ASP A 20 -16.83 -2.76 3.57
C ASP A 20 -17.57 -2.37 2.27
N PHE A 21 -17.64 -1.08 1.94
CA PHE A 21 -18.31 -0.60 0.73
C PHE A 21 -17.46 -0.75 -0.53
N TRP A 22 -16.14 -0.79 -0.36
CA TRP A 22 -15.21 -0.75 -1.47
C TRP A 22 -14.28 -1.96 -1.46
N LEU A 23 -14.04 -2.50 -2.65
CA LEU A 23 -13.01 -3.48 -2.89
C LEU A 23 -11.96 -2.87 -3.80
N LEU A 24 -10.69 -2.97 -3.41
CA LEU A 24 -9.55 -2.63 -4.24
C LEU A 24 -8.92 -3.92 -4.77
N THR A 25 -8.56 -3.90 -6.04
CA THR A 25 -7.91 -5.03 -6.71
C THR A 25 -6.68 -4.53 -7.44
N CYS A 26 -5.60 -5.28 -7.35
CA CYS A 26 -4.30 -4.96 -7.92
C CYS A 26 -4.03 -5.85 -9.12
N GLY A 27 -3.88 -5.26 -10.30
CA GLY A 27 -3.33 -5.89 -11.49
C GLY A 27 -1.81 -5.68 -11.54
N TYR A 28 -1.19 -6.00 -12.68
CA TYR A 28 0.23 -5.72 -12.90
C TYR A 28 0.52 -4.25 -13.23
N GLU A 29 -0.46 -3.53 -13.76
CA GLU A 29 -0.29 -2.16 -14.31
C GLU A 29 -1.32 -1.16 -13.78
N ASP A 30 -2.37 -1.65 -13.13
CA ASP A 30 -3.51 -0.88 -12.66
C ASP A 30 -4.03 -1.34 -11.29
N LEU A 31 -4.71 -0.41 -10.61
CA LEU A 31 -5.57 -0.74 -9.48
C LEU A 31 -7.00 -0.39 -9.85
N MET A 32 -7.92 -1.31 -9.59
CA MET A 32 -9.35 -1.05 -9.82
C MET A 32 -10.11 -1.02 -8.50
N LEU A 33 -10.96 0.00 -8.38
CA LEU A 33 -11.89 0.23 -7.29
C LEU A 33 -13.29 -0.27 -7.70
N TRP A 34 -13.90 -1.05 -6.82
CA TRP A 34 -15.20 -1.65 -7.04
C TRP A 34 -16.15 -1.32 -5.91
N ASP A 35 -17.41 -1.08 -6.27
CA ASP A 35 -18.53 -1.02 -5.34
C ASP A 35 -18.95 -2.45 -5.00
N VAL A 36 -18.92 -2.80 -3.71
CA VAL A 36 -19.14 -4.18 -3.25
C VAL A 36 -20.60 -4.61 -3.44
N ASP A 37 -21.55 -3.71 -3.17
CA ASP A 37 -22.98 -4.01 -3.20
C ASP A 37 -23.44 -4.30 -4.62
N THR A 38 -23.02 -3.48 -5.58
CA THR A 38 -23.42 -3.56 -6.98
C THR A 38 -22.48 -4.42 -7.83
N GLY A 39 -21.24 -4.62 -7.40
CA GLY A 39 -20.18 -5.24 -8.20
C GLY A 39 -19.69 -4.36 -9.35
N SER A 40 -20.02 -3.07 -9.33
CA SER A 40 -19.68 -2.14 -10.40
C SER A 40 -18.25 -1.66 -10.29
N HIS A 41 -17.60 -1.50 -11.44
CA HIS A 41 -16.34 -0.77 -11.53
C HIS A 41 -16.61 0.72 -11.26
N VAL A 42 -15.82 1.31 -10.36
CA VAL A 42 -15.97 2.72 -9.95
C VAL A 42 -14.85 3.56 -10.55
N TYR A 43 -13.62 3.07 -10.47
CA TYR A 43 -12.45 3.83 -10.89
C TYR A 43 -11.26 2.92 -11.20
N THR A 44 -10.46 3.32 -12.19
CA THR A 44 -9.15 2.70 -12.48
C THR A 44 -8.07 3.72 -12.18
N TYR A 45 -7.19 3.34 -11.27
CA TYR A 45 -5.94 4.02 -11.01
C TYR A 45 -4.89 3.43 -11.96
N SER A 46 -4.33 4.25 -12.84
CA SER A 46 -3.38 3.84 -13.88
C SER A 46 -2.20 4.82 -14.01
N GLY A 47 -1.14 4.41 -14.71
CA GLY A 47 0.04 5.24 -14.92
C GLY A 47 1.16 5.02 -13.91
N PHE A 48 1.09 3.92 -13.15
CA PHE A 48 2.05 3.56 -12.10
C PHE A 48 3.30 2.84 -12.62
N GLY A 49 3.35 2.54 -13.92
CA GLY A 49 4.37 1.69 -14.53
C GLY A 49 4.10 0.21 -14.25
N PRO A 50 4.83 -0.69 -14.92
CA PRO A 50 4.63 -2.12 -14.74
C PRO A 50 5.10 -2.59 -13.35
N LEU A 51 4.65 -3.78 -12.96
CA LEU A 51 5.07 -4.56 -11.79
C LEU A 51 4.41 -4.20 -10.46
N LEU A 52 3.17 -3.69 -10.46
CA LEU A 52 2.39 -3.62 -9.23
C LEU A 52 2.24 -5.02 -8.62
N SER A 53 2.47 -5.11 -7.32
CA SER A 53 2.52 -6.41 -6.61
C SER A 53 1.76 -6.41 -5.30
N SER A 54 1.44 -5.23 -4.76
CA SER A 54 0.75 -5.10 -3.49
C SER A 54 -0.11 -3.83 -3.46
N CYS A 55 -1.22 -3.90 -2.76
CA CYS A 55 -2.06 -2.75 -2.45
C CYS A 55 -2.71 -2.91 -1.07
N ALA A 56 -2.93 -1.80 -0.37
CA ALA A 56 -3.63 -1.77 0.92
C ALA A 56 -4.45 -0.48 1.06
N TRP A 57 -5.58 -0.55 1.74
CA TRP A 57 -6.30 0.66 2.14
C TRP A 57 -5.61 1.37 3.30
N LEU A 58 -5.71 2.70 3.33
CA LEU A 58 -5.46 3.47 4.54
C LEU A 58 -6.58 3.17 5.55
N PRO A 59 -6.29 3.16 6.86
CA PRO A 59 -7.29 2.89 7.89
C PRO A 59 -8.50 3.84 7.85
N ASP A 60 -8.27 5.09 7.47
CA ASP A 60 -9.33 6.10 7.33
C ASP A 60 -10.23 5.89 6.11
N GLY A 61 -9.91 4.93 5.23
CA GLY A 61 -10.64 4.63 4.00
C GLY A 61 -10.55 5.71 2.93
N LYS A 62 -9.72 6.75 3.12
CA LYS A 62 -9.59 7.91 2.21
C LYS A 62 -8.41 7.80 1.27
N GLY A 63 -7.71 6.69 1.28
CA GLY A 63 -6.60 6.48 0.38
C GLY A 63 -6.14 5.04 0.30
N VAL A 64 -5.23 4.80 -0.61
CA VAL A 64 -4.65 3.50 -0.90
C VAL A 64 -3.13 3.60 -0.96
N LEU A 65 -2.47 2.59 -0.42
CA LEU A 65 -1.05 2.32 -0.60
C LEU A 65 -0.89 1.29 -1.70
N TYR A 66 0.14 1.43 -2.52
CA TYR A 66 0.52 0.40 -3.49
C TYR A 66 2.03 0.38 -3.69
N GLY A 67 2.54 -0.80 -4.02
CA GLY A 67 3.95 -1.05 -4.25
C GLY A 67 4.19 -1.86 -5.52
N SER A 68 5.32 -1.62 -6.16
CA SER A 68 5.77 -2.41 -7.31
C SER A 68 6.93 -3.32 -6.89
N SER A 69 6.90 -4.59 -7.30
CA SER A 69 7.93 -5.57 -6.92
C SER A 69 9.31 -5.24 -7.49
N GLY A 70 9.37 -4.36 -8.50
CA GLY A 70 10.61 -3.88 -9.10
C GLY A 70 11.00 -2.46 -8.69
N LEU A 71 10.04 -1.65 -8.24
CA LEU A 71 10.31 -0.29 -7.79
C LEU A 71 10.48 -0.30 -6.27
N ARG A 72 11.60 0.24 -5.80
CA ARG A 72 11.95 0.38 -4.37
C ARG A 72 11.09 1.44 -3.67
N SER A 73 9.87 1.61 -4.15
CA SER A 73 8.98 2.69 -3.82
C SER A 73 7.61 2.16 -3.47
N ILE A 74 7.08 2.70 -2.38
CA ILE A 74 5.67 2.59 -2.05
C ILE A 74 5.04 3.95 -2.28
N HIS A 75 3.87 3.92 -2.88
CA HIS A 75 3.11 5.09 -3.26
C HIS A 75 1.81 5.12 -2.46
N MET A 76 1.35 6.32 -2.15
CA MET A 76 0.05 6.57 -1.54
C MET A 76 -0.76 7.49 -2.43
N ILE A 77 -2.03 7.16 -2.62
CA ILE A 77 -3.04 8.02 -3.25
C ILE A 77 -4.10 8.33 -2.21
N ARG A 78 -4.46 9.59 -2.03
CA ARG A 78 -5.64 9.99 -1.24
C ARG A 78 -6.73 10.61 -2.11
N SER A 79 -7.98 10.29 -1.80
CA SER A 79 -9.17 10.80 -2.49
C SER A 79 -9.51 12.24 -2.10
N ASP A 80 -9.12 12.68 -0.91
CA ASP A 80 -9.44 14.01 -0.38
C ASP A 80 -8.55 15.12 -0.96
N GLU A 81 -7.33 14.80 -1.38
CA GLU A 81 -6.34 15.80 -1.79
C GLU A 81 -5.74 15.60 -3.19
N TYR A 82 -6.12 14.54 -3.92
CA TYR A 82 -5.37 14.07 -5.11
C TYR A 82 -3.85 13.98 -4.83
N LEU A 83 -3.48 13.75 -3.56
CA LEU A 83 -2.09 13.76 -3.14
C LEU A 83 -1.47 12.40 -3.47
N MET A 84 -0.51 12.44 -4.38
CA MET A 84 0.39 11.33 -4.65
C MET A 84 1.66 11.52 -3.82
N SER A 85 1.86 10.66 -2.82
CA SER A 85 3.12 10.58 -2.08
C SER A 85 3.88 9.34 -2.53
N SER A 86 5.20 9.45 -2.66
CA SER A 86 6.09 8.35 -3.02
C SER A 86 7.24 8.32 -2.04
N TRP A 87 7.47 7.17 -1.42
CA TRP A 87 8.63 6.93 -0.58
C TRP A 87 9.50 5.91 -1.27
N THR A 88 10.66 6.37 -1.73
CA THR A 88 11.71 5.52 -2.29
C THR A 88 12.87 5.53 -1.33
N HIS A 89 13.36 4.36 -0.94
CA HIS A 89 14.59 4.31 -0.16
C HIS A 89 15.78 4.66 -1.06
N THR A 90 16.71 5.47 -0.54
CA THR A 90 17.83 6.02 -1.32
C THR A 90 18.93 4.99 -1.58
N GLN A 91 19.03 3.97 -0.74
CA GLN A 91 19.87 2.79 -0.96
C GLN A 91 19.16 1.80 -1.88
N ASN A 92 19.93 0.97 -2.61
CA ASN A 92 19.44 0.03 -3.63
C ASN A 92 18.67 -1.19 -3.05
N CYS A 93 17.80 -0.94 -2.07
CA CYS A 93 17.19 -1.89 -1.17
C CYS A 93 15.85 -2.43 -1.67
N MET A 94 15.59 -3.72 -1.44
CA MET A 94 14.29 -4.31 -1.71
C MET A 94 13.41 -4.27 -0.45
N ILE A 95 12.16 -3.87 -0.63
CA ILE A 95 11.16 -3.90 0.45
C ILE A 95 10.72 -5.35 0.60
N ALA A 96 10.89 -5.91 1.79
CA ALA A 96 10.47 -7.27 2.13
C ALA A 96 9.00 -7.30 2.53
N ASP A 97 8.55 -6.31 3.32
CA ASP A 97 7.19 -6.20 3.83
C ASP A 97 6.88 -4.75 4.22
N PHE A 98 5.61 -4.42 4.38
CA PHE A 98 5.17 -3.11 4.85
C PHE A 98 3.86 -3.19 5.64
N ALA A 99 3.68 -2.25 6.57
CA ALA A 99 2.45 -2.10 7.34
C ALA A 99 2.13 -0.62 7.59
N ILE A 100 0.86 -0.34 7.85
CA ILE A 100 0.40 0.97 8.32
C ILE A 100 -0.16 0.80 9.73
N THR A 101 0.14 1.73 10.63
CA THR A 101 -0.49 1.75 11.95
C THR A 101 -1.99 1.98 11.82
N PRO A 102 -2.84 1.33 12.64
CA PRO A 102 -4.29 1.53 12.62
C PRO A 102 -4.75 2.99 12.73
N ASN A 103 -3.99 3.83 13.44
CA ASN A 103 -4.25 5.28 13.50
C ASN A 103 -3.91 6.05 12.21
N GLY A 104 -3.35 5.39 11.19
CA GLY A 104 -2.97 5.95 9.89
C GLY A 104 -1.71 6.83 9.89
N LYS A 105 -1.04 6.97 11.04
CA LYS A 105 0.04 7.96 11.21
C LYS A 105 1.40 7.49 10.74
N ASN A 106 1.72 6.20 10.89
CA ASN A 106 3.04 5.66 10.58
C ASN A 106 2.94 4.55 9.53
N LEU A 107 3.74 4.68 8.48
CA LEU A 107 4.06 3.60 7.56
C LEU A 107 5.36 2.96 8.02
N ILE A 108 5.37 1.63 8.10
CA ILE A 108 6.53 0.83 8.47
C ILE A 108 6.92 0.03 7.23
N PHE A 109 8.15 0.19 6.80
CA PHE A 109 8.74 -0.55 5.70
C PHE A 109 9.89 -1.37 6.23
N ILE A 110 9.92 -2.65 5.90
CA ILE A 110 11.05 -3.52 6.16
C ILE A 110 11.82 -3.71 4.86
N PHE A 111 13.14 -3.59 4.93
CA PHE A 111 14.03 -3.91 3.82
C PHE A 111 14.75 -5.23 4.03
N THR A 112 15.08 -5.89 2.92
CA THR A 112 15.93 -7.07 2.92
C THR A 112 17.29 -6.80 3.54
N GLU A 113 17.82 -5.59 3.37
CA GLU A 113 18.97 -5.09 4.11
C GLU A 113 18.49 -4.57 5.46
N LYS A 114 18.43 -5.45 6.46
CA LYS A 114 18.44 -5.23 7.93
C LYS A 114 18.04 -3.84 8.47
N HIS A 115 17.05 -3.20 7.88
CA HIS A 115 16.67 -1.83 8.19
C HIS A 115 15.15 -1.75 8.16
N ILE A 116 14.61 -0.96 9.08
CA ILE A 116 13.20 -0.59 9.13
C ILE A 116 13.11 0.91 8.89
N LEU A 117 12.36 1.33 7.87
CA LEU A 117 12.01 2.73 7.67
C LEU A 117 10.61 2.95 8.23
N ILE A 118 10.48 3.92 9.14
CA ILE A 118 9.18 4.33 9.66
C ILE A 118 8.95 5.77 9.25
N VAL A 119 7.92 5.98 8.46
CA VAL A 119 7.54 7.29 7.93
C VAL A 119 6.29 7.76 8.64
N ASN A 120 6.36 8.94 9.24
CA ASN A 120 5.16 9.59 9.74
C ASN A 120 4.49 10.39 8.62
N VAL A 121 3.26 10.02 8.28
CA VAL A 121 2.49 10.61 7.17
C VAL A 121 2.09 12.05 7.50
N GLU A 122 1.73 12.35 8.75
CA GLU A 122 1.28 13.68 9.19
C GLU A 122 2.45 14.68 9.26
N MET A 123 3.53 14.30 9.92
CA MET A 123 4.70 15.16 10.17
C MET A 123 5.69 15.17 9.00
N ARG A 124 5.50 14.30 8.00
CA ARG A 124 6.41 14.10 6.86
C ARG A 124 7.86 13.89 7.29
N ASN A 125 8.07 13.23 8.42
CA ASN A 125 9.39 12.84 8.88
C ASN A 125 9.58 11.33 8.75
N GLN A 126 10.84 10.90 8.84
CA GLN A 126 11.20 9.49 8.74
C GLN A 126 12.24 9.13 9.79
N ARG A 127 12.17 7.90 10.29
CA ARG A 127 13.17 7.29 11.17
C ARG A 127 13.63 5.97 10.57
N ILE A 128 14.92 5.69 10.66
CA ILE A 128 15.52 4.43 10.22
C ILE A 128 16.00 3.69 11.46
N ILE A 129 15.67 2.41 11.56
CA ILE A 129 16.15 1.49 12.58
C ILE A 129 17.03 0.48 11.87
N GLU A 130 18.25 0.26 12.39
CA GLU A 130 19.15 -0.78 11.89
C GLU A 130 19.04 -2.01 12.79
N GLU A 131 18.94 -3.18 12.18
CA GLU A 131 18.85 -4.47 12.84
C GLU A 131 20.09 -5.31 12.56
N GLU A 132 20.38 -6.27 13.44
CA GLU A 132 21.55 -7.14 13.27
C GLU A 132 21.29 -8.27 12.26
N SER A 133 20.02 -8.57 11.99
CA SER A 133 19.57 -9.69 11.16
C SER A 133 18.57 -9.26 10.10
N ALA A 134 18.43 -10.09 9.07
CA ALA A 134 17.43 -9.87 8.03
C ALA A 134 16.03 -10.01 8.63
N ILE A 135 15.18 -9.04 8.30
CA ILE A 135 13.80 -8.98 8.77
C ILE A 135 12.92 -9.40 7.60
N VAL A 136 11.93 -10.25 7.88
CA VAL A 136 11.12 -10.89 6.83
C VAL A 136 9.66 -10.45 6.82
N SER A 137 9.14 -9.93 7.92
CA SER A 137 7.75 -9.47 8.01
C SER A 137 7.55 -8.51 9.19
N VAL A 138 6.55 -7.63 9.09
CA VAL A 138 6.08 -6.75 10.16
C VAL A 138 4.59 -6.98 10.40
N SER A 139 4.19 -6.92 11.67
CA SER A 139 2.80 -6.73 12.05
C SER A 139 2.73 -5.59 13.07
N VAL A 140 1.58 -4.91 13.12
CA VAL A 140 1.36 -3.75 13.98
C VAL A 140 0.17 -4.03 14.88
N SER A 141 0.30 -3.70 16.16
CA SER A 141 -0.78 -3.83 17.15
C SER A 141 -1.91 -2.84 16.90
N GLU A 142 -3.12 -3.19 17.38
CA GLU A 142 -4.31 -2.33 17.23
C GLU A 142 -4.17 -0.98 17.95
N ASP A 143 -3.49 -0.96 19.10
CA ASP A 143 -3.25 0.25 19.88
C ASP A 143 -2.32 1.26 19.19
N SER A 144 -1.66 0.85 18.10
CA SER A 144 -0.68 1.67 17.36
C SER A 144 0.49 2.16 18.22
N GLU A 145 0.73 1.56 19.38
CA GLU A 145 1.92 1.83 20.19
C GLU A 145 3.11 1.09 19.56
N LEU A 146 4.25 1.79 19.46
CA LEU A 146 5.47 1.34 18.79
C LEU A 146 6.54 0.96 19.81
#